data_AF-A0A1F6GF07-F1
#
_entry.id   AF-A0A1F6GF07-F1
#
_cell.length_a   1.000
_cell.length_b   1.000
_cell.length_c   1.000
_cell.angle_alpha   90.00
_cell.angle_beta   90.00
_cell.angle_gamma   90.00
#
_symmetry.space_group_name_H-M   'P 1'
#
loop_
_entity.id
_entity.type
_entity.pdbx_description
1 polymer ?
#
loop_
_entity_poly.entity_id
_entity_poly.type
_entity_poly.pdbx_seq_one_letter_code
_entity_poly.pdbx_strand_id
1 'polypeptide(L)'
;MGFYTPDSLIKAARHDGVVLPVCVIHSKWEADLETGAIWLGFTQVVGLGEETGRLIESRGPWWRLEDFLKDLTLAREKVSLLASANAN
;
A
#
# COMPACT_ATOMS: atom_id res chain seq x y z
N MET A 1 33.67 -3.96 1.74
CA MET A 1 32.44 -4.66 1.29
C MET A 1 31.28 -3.89 1.89
N GLY A 2 30.66 -3.05 1.07
CA GLY A 2 29.82 -1.94 1.51
C GLY A 2 28.57 -2.44 2.23
N PHE A 3 28.39 -2.02 3.48
CA PHE A 3 27.13 -2.16 4.18
C PHE A 3 26.08 -1.38 3.38
N TYR A 4 25.12 -2.11 2.81
CA TYR A 4 23.97 -1.48 2.18
C TYR A 4 23.20 -0.71 3.23
N THR A 5 22.92 0.57 2.97
CA THR A 5 21.95 1.31 3.77
C THR A 5 20.59 0.65 3.62
N PRO A 6 19.73 0.65 4.66
CA PRO A 6 18.40 0.03 4.59
C PRO A 6 17.58 0.51 3.39
N ASP A 7 17.73 1.79 2.99
CA ASP A 7 17.12 2.34 1.77
C ASP A 7 17.60 1.64 0.48
N SER A 8 18.90 1.34 0.38
CA SER A 8 19.48 0.67 -0.79
C SER A 8 19.00 -0.78 -0.91
N LEU A 9 18.84 -1.47 0.23
CA LEU A 9 18.26 -2.82 0.30
C LEU A 9 16.80 -2.83 -0.18
N ILE A 10 16.00 -1.87 0.28
CA ILE A 10 14.59 -1.77 -0.12
C ILE A 10 14.47 -1.45 -1.62
N LYS A 11 15.31 -0.55 -2.15
CA LYS A 11 15.33 -0.24 -3.59
C LYS A 11 15.71 -1.45 -4.44
N ALA A 12 16.74 -2.19 -4.04
CA ALA A 12 17.14 -3.43 -4.72
C ALA A 12 16.00 -4.47 -4.68
N ALA A 13 15.38 -4.69 -3.53
CA ALA A 13 14.29 -5.64 -3.38
C ALA A 13 13.02 -5.24 -4.17
N ARG A 14 12.73 -3.94 -4.31
CA ARG A 14 11.67 -3.44 -5.20
C ARG A 14 11.99 -3.70 -6.66
N HIS A 15 13.23 -3.46 -7.08
CA HIS A 15 13.67 -3.73 -8.45
C HIS A 15 13.61 -5.23 -8.79
N ASP A 16 13.92 -6.09 -7.83
CA ASP A 16 13.86 -7.55 -7.97
C ASP A 16 12.42 -8.12 -7.89
N GLY A 17 11.41 -7.27 -7.67
CA GLY A 17 10.01 -7.70 -7.54
C GLY A 17 9.69 -8.39 -6.21
N VAL A 18 10.65 -8.46 -5.29
CA VAL A 18 10.49 -9.02 -3.94
C VAL A 18 9.71 -8.07 -3.04
N VAL A 19 9.70 -6.77 -3.32
CA VAL A 19 8.87 -5.79 -2.60
C VAL A 19 7.89 -5.14 -3.56
N LEU A 20 6.60 -5.37 -3.31
CA LEU A 20 5.49 -4.88 -4.12
C LEU A 20 4.96 -3.56 -3.56
N PRO A 21 4.48 -2.64 -4.42
CA PRO A 21 3.92 -1.36 -3.98
C PRO A 21 2.68 -1.57 -3.10
N VAL A 22 2.22 -0.51 -2.46
CA VAL A 22 0.90 -0.53 -1.81
C VAL A 22 -0.16 -0.84 -2.87
N CYS A 23 -1.18 -1.63 -2.56
CA CYS A 23 -2.29 -1.97 -3.43
C CYS A 23 -3.58 -1.99 -2.61
N VAL A 24 -4.66 -1.36 -3.10
CA VAL A 24 -5.93 -1.31 -2.35
C VAL A 24 -6.60 -2.68 -2.19
N ILE A 25 -6.22 -3.66 -3.02
CA ILE A 25 -6.79 -5.01 -3.02
C ILE A 25 -6.01 -5.95 -2.10
N HIS A 26 -4.67 -5.90 -2.14
CA HIS A 26 -3.78 -6.86 -1.48
C HIS A 26 -3.09 -6.30 -0.22
N SER A 27 -2.85 -4.99 -0.14
CA SER A 27 -2.15 -4.42 1.01
C SER A 27 -3.03 -4.37 2.25
N LYS A 28 -2.39 -4.66 3.37
CA LYS A 28 -2.95 -4.48 4.72
C LYS A 28 -2.45 -3.17 5.32
N TRP A 29 -2.89 -2.85 6.53
CA TRP A 29 -2.33 -1.74 7.29
C TRP A 29 -0.80 -1.91 7.45
N GLU A 30 -0.40 -3.07 7.93
CA GLU A 30 1.00 -3.48 8.03
C GLU A 30 1.48 -4.18 6.75
N ALA A 31 2.79 -4.26 6.58
CA ALA A 31 3.36 -5.01 5.45
C ALA A 31 3.13 -6.52 5.63
N ASP A 32 2.85 -7.21 4.54
CA ASP A 32 2.49 -8.64 4.54
C ASP A 32 3.30 -9.40 3.50
N LEU A 33 3.61 -10.66 3.77
CA LEU A 33 4.39 -11.53 2.87
C LEU A 33 3.44 -12.46 2.11
N GLU A 34 3.38 -12.32 0.80
CA GLU A 34 2.57 -13.16 -0.09
C GLU A 34 3.45 -13.78 -1.18
N THR A 35 3.46 -15.12 -1.25
CA THR A 35 4.13 -15.88 -2.33
C THR A 35 5.60 -15.51 -2.61
N GLY A 36 6.35 -15.15 -1.56
CA GLY A 36 7.78 -14.81 -1.68
C GLY A 36 8.05 -13.35 -2.05
N ALA A 37 7.01 -12.52 -2.14
CA ALA A 37 7.12 -11.07 -2.23
C ALA A 37 6.43 -10.40 -1.02
N ILE A 38 6.92 -9.23 -0.64
CA ILE A 38 6.42 -8.43 0.48
C ILE A 38 5.56 -7.33 -0.11
N TRP A 39 4.26 -7.34 0.19
CA TRP A 39 3.37 -6.22 -0.06
C TRP A 39 3.61 -5.14 0.98
N LEU A 40 3.86 -3.92 0.53
CA LEU A 40 3.95 -2.79 1.44
C LEU A 40 2.58 -2.49 2.04
N GLY A 41 2.57 -2.17 3.34
CA GLY A 41 1.36 -1.79 4.05
C GLY A 41 0.96 -0.33 3.83
N PHE A 42 -0.30 -0.01 4.11
CA PHE A 42 -0.83 1.36 4.08
C PHE A 42 -0.12 2.31 5.04
N THR A 43 0.59 1.80 6.05
CA THR A 43 1.52 2.57 6.91
C THR A 43 2.54 3.40 6.12
N GLN A 44 2.87 3.01 4.88
CA GLN A 44 3.80 3.74 4.02
C GLN A 44 3.14 4.96 3.33
N VAL A 45 1.82 5.09 3.38
CA VAL A 45 1.08 6.22 2.78
C VAL A 45 0.97 7.34 3.79
N VAL A 46 1.88 8.30 3.70
CA VAL A 46 1.91 9.46 4.58
C VAL A 46 0.61 10.26 4.46
N GLY A 47 -0.05 10.52 5.60
CA GLY A 47 -1.29 11.30 5.66
C GLY A 47 -2.60 10.51 5.48
N LEU A 48 -2.55 9.20 5.20
CA LEU A 48 -3.77 8.38 5.09
C LEU A 48 -4.50 8.22 6.43
N GLY A 49 -3.74 7.98 7.50
CA GLY A 49 -4.22 7.70 8.84
C GLY A 49 -4.59 6.22 9.05
N GLU A 50 -4.32 5.71 10.26
CA GLU A 50 -4.51 4.29 10.60
C GLU A 50 -5.96 3.82 10.47
N GLU A 51 -6.91 4.59 11.01
CA GLU A 51 -8.34 4.24 10.92
C GLU A 51 -8.79 4.06 9.47
N THR A 52 -8.29 4.89 8.56
CA THR A 52 -8.63 4.78 7.14
C THR A 52 -7.98 3.55 6.50
N GLY A 53 -6.71 3.29 6.78
CA GLY A 53 -6.03 2.10 6.27
C GLY A 53 -6.69 0.79 6.74
N ARG A 54 -7.05 0.72 8.03
CA ARG A 54 -7.77 -0.45 8.58
C ARG A 54 -9.19 -0.57 8.02
N LEU A 55 -9.87 0.55 7.76
CA LEU A 55 -11.20 0.54 7.15
C LEU A 55 -11.16 -0.02 5.72
N ILE A 56 -10.14 0.36 4.94
CA ILE A 56 -9.91 -0.15 3.58
C ILE A 56 -9.65 -1.67 3.63
N GLU A 57 -8.79 -2.12 4.54
CA GLU A 57 -8.48 -3.54 4.75
C GLU A 57 -9.73 -4.35 5.13
N SER A 58 -10.49 -3.87 6.13
CA SER A 58 -11.67 -4.58 6.65
C SER A 58 -12.83 -4.70 5.66
N ARG A 59 -12.90 -3.84 4.65
CA ARG A 59 -14.00 -3.81 3.68
C ARG A 59 -13.62 -4.34 2.30
N GLY A 60 -12.34 -4.64 2.08
CA GLY A 60 -11.85 -5.25 0.83
C GLY A 60 -12.28 -6.72 0.66
N PRO A 61 -12.01 -7.33 -0.51
CA PRO A 61 -11.24 -6.78 -1.63
C PRO A 61 -12.07 -5.88 -2.58
N TRP A 62 -11.42 -4.82 -3.08
CA TRP A 62 -12.03 -3.77 -3.90
C TRP A 62 -11.77 -3.97 -5.39
N TRP A 63 -12.72 -4.56 -6.12
CA TRP A 63 -12.54 -4.87 -7.55
C TRP A 63 -12.79 -3.70 -8.49
N ARG A 64 -13.50 -2.66 -8.02
CA ARG A 64 -13.84 -1.49 -8.81
C ARG A 64 -13.56 -0.23 -8.02
N LEU A 65 -12.92 0.73 -8.70
CA LEU A 65 -12.63 2.04 -8.13
C LEU A 65 -13.90 2.79 -7.72
N GLU A 66 -14.99 2.64 -8.47
CA GLU A 66 -16.27 3.30 -8.16
C GLU A 66 -16.88 2.82 -6.84
N ASP A 67 -16.83 1.51 -6.58
CA ASP A 67 -17.34 0.92 -5.35
C ASP A 67 -16.47 1.32 -4.16
N PHE A 68 -15.14 1.34 -4.36
CA PHE A 68 -14.18 1.85 -3.38
C PHE A 68 -14.47 3.31 -2.97
N LEU A 69 -14.68 4.19 -3.96
CA LEU A 69 -14.94 5.62 -3.72
C LEU A 69 -16.29 5.87 -3.05
N LYS A 70 -17.32 5.11 -3.43
CA LYS A 70 -18.67 5.24 -2.86
C LYS A 70 -18.74 4.71 -1.44
N ASP A 71 -18.16 3.55 -1.17
CA ASP A 71 -18.36 2.84 0.10
C ASP A 71 -17.56 3.47 1.24
N LEU A 72 -16.31 3.88 0.96
CA LEU A 72 -15.43 4.46 1.98
C LEU A 72 -15.66 5.97 2.19
N THR A 73 -16.47 6.62 1.35
CA THR A 73 -16.72 8.07 1.37
C THR A 73 -15.43 8.88 1.56
N LEU A 74 -14.35 8.44 0.91
CA LEU A 74 -13.01 9.00 1.15
C LEU A 74 -12.95 10.45 0.67
N ALA A 75 -12.35 11.30 1.49
CA ALA A 75 -11.98 12.64 1.05
C ALA A 75 -11.08 12.54 -0.19
N ARG A 76 -11.31 13.42 -1.18
CA ARG A 76 -10.53 13.52 -2.42
C ARG A 76 -9.01 13.52 -2.17
N GLU A 77 -8.59 14.16 -1.08
CA GLU A 77 -7.19 14.25 -0.66
C GLU A 77 -6.59 12.87 -0.35
N LYS A 78 -7.31 12.01 0.38
CA LYS A 78 -6.87 10.64 0.71
C LYS A 78 -6.79 9.73 -0.52
N VAL A 79 -7.73 9.90 -1.45
CA VAL A 79 -7.69 9.21 -2.74
C VAL A 79 -6.47 9.63 -3.54
N SER A 80 -6.14 10.93 -3.55
CA SER A 80 -4.94 11.43 -4.21
C SER A 80 -3.65 10.91 -3.57
N LEU A 81 -3.62 10.77 -2.24
CA LEU A 81 -2.48 10.18 -1.51
C LEU A 81 -2.26 8.72 -1.92
N LEU A 82 -3.32 7.91 -1.95
CA LEU A 82 -3.25 6.51 -2.41
C LEU A 82 -2.78 6.42 -3.87
N ALA A 83 -3.31 7.26 -4.76
CA ALA A 83 -2.89 7.31 -6.15
C ALA A 83 -1.40 7.69 -6.30
N SER A 84 -0.92 8.66 -5.51
CA SER A 84 0.49 9.07 -5.49
C SER A 84 1.43 8.01 -4.91
N ALA A 85 0.92 7.13 -4.04
CA ALA A 85 1.65 6.00 -3.48
C ALA A 85 1.74 4.79 -4.44
N ASN A 86 1.29 4.97 -5.68
CA ASN A 86 1.25 3.93 -6.72
C ASN A 86 0.37 2.73 -6.34
N ALA A 87 -0.70 2.99 -5.57
CA ALA A 87 -1.73 2.02 -5.28
C ALA A 87 -2.60 1.81 -6.53
N ASN A 88 -2.26 0.77 -7.29
CA ASN A 88 -2.96 0.34 -8.50
C ASN A 88 -3.82 -0.90 -8.22
#